data_AF-A0A969JBY6-F1
#
_entry.id   AF-A0A969JBY6-F1
#
_cell.length_a   1.000
_cell.length_b   1.000
_cell.length_c   1.000
_cell.angle_alpha   90.00
_cell.angle_beta   90.00
_cell.angle_gamma   90.00
#
_symmetry.space_group_name_H-M   'P 1'
#
loop_
_entity.id
_entity.type
_entity.pdbx_description
1 polymer ?
#
loop_
_entity_poly.entity_id
_entity_poly.type
_entity_poly.pdbx_seq_one_letter_code
_entity_poly.pdbx_strand_id
1 'polypeptide(L)'
;MALRYEGGQIPVFASGDRRFGWPFGPALAGSQQRQVNGFGGSGMPLQLWRYGLTGFEDVTLDYPGAVYAHAFNMWLQFWHDRRMILTVYTDVSMQPIWATYLADKYRLGQAESGWQIVQANYRAADREEFFSRLRQRLVETGYLE
;
A
#
# COMPACT_ATOMS: atom_id res chain seq x y z
N MET A 1 9.41 13.64 -1.32
CA MET A 1 9.34 14.48 -0.10
C MET A 1 10.20 13.81 0.95
N ALA A 2 11.33 14.42 1.31
CA ALA A 2 12.27 13.87 2.29
C ALA A 2 11.80 14.23 3.70
N LEU A 3 11.74 13.28 4.62
CA LEU A 3 11.57 13.56 6.04
C LEU A 3 12.92 14.09 6.56
N ARG A 4 13.06 15.42 6.69
CA ARG A 4 14.20 16.03 7.37
C ARG A 4 13.84 16.17 8.84
N TYR A 5 14.49 15.38 9.68
CA TYR A 5 14.55 15.60 11.13
C TYR A 5 15.95 16.16 11.46
N GLU A 6 15.98 17.25 12.21
CA GLU A 6 17.22 17.93 12.60
C GLU A 6 18.06 17.07 13.57
N GLY A 7 19.35 16.92 13.26
CA GLY A 7 20.33 16.30 14.14
C GLY A 7 21.03 15.08 13.54
N GLY A 8 21.99 15.28 12.63
CA GLY A 8 23.04 14.29 12.28
C GLY A 8 22.61 12.90 11.77
N GLN A 9 21.31 12.63 11.63
CA GLN A 9 20.78 11.33 11.23
C GLN A 9 20.78 11.18 9.71
N ILE A 10 21.18 9.99 9.26
CA ILE A 10 21.15 9.57 7.86
C ILE A 10 19.72 9.73 7.32
N PRO A 11 19.51 10.38 6.16
CA PRO A 11 18.18 10.61 5.63
C PRO A 11 17.45 9.30 5.29
N VAL A 12 16.16 9.25 5.62
CA VAL A 12 15.25 8.16 5.27
C VAL A 12 14.26 8.64 4.21
N PHE A 13 14.06 7.83 3.18
CA PHE A 13 13.23 8.12 2.01
C PHE A 13 12.05 7.17 1.94
N ALA A 14 10.86 7.69 1.67
CA ALA A 14 9.67 6.87 1.47
C ALA A 14 9.41 6.59 -0.02
N SER A 15 9.02 5.35 -0.33
CA SER A 15 8.51 4.90 -1.62
C SER A 15 7.35 3.91 -1.43
N GLY A 16 6.72 3.49 -2.52
CA GLY A 16 5.87 2.28 -2.52
C GLY A 16 6.71 1.02 -2.76
N ASP A 17 6.29 -0.12 -2.21
CA ASP A 17 6.91 -1.42 -2.50
C ASP A 17 6.61 -1.83 -3.95
N ARG A 18 7.63 -1.78 -4.80
CA ARG A 18 7.50 -2.07 -6.24
C ARG A 18 7.22 -3.54 -6.54
N ARG A 19 7.51 -4.46 -5.60
CA ARG A 19 7.10 -5.86 -5.73
C ARG A 19 5.59 -5.97 -5.76
N PHE A 20 4.89 -5.01 -5.16
CA PHE A 20 3.45 -4.97 -4.97
C PHE A 20 2.67 -4.26 -6.10
N GLY A 21 3.17 -4.29 -7.34
CA GLY A 21 2.38 -3.79 -8.49
C GLY A 21 1.04 -4.54 -8.61
N TRP A 22 -0.09 -3.83 -8.62
CA TRP A 22 -1.43 -4.45 -8.74
C TRP A 22 -1.86 -4.49 -10.22
N PRO A 23 -2.11 -5.68 -10.83
CA PRO A 23 -2.25 -5.81 -12.28
C PRO A 23 -3.66 -5.53 -12.84
N PHE A 24 -4.56 -4.83 -12.13
CA PHE A 24 -5.96 -4.65 -12.56
C PHE A 24 -6.25 -3.36 -13.35
N GLY A 25 -5.24 -2.64 -13.82
CA GLY A 25 -5.45 -1.57 -14.81
C GLY A 25 -5.33 -2.11 -16.24
N PRO A 26 -6.08 -1.60 -17.24
CA PRO A 26 -5.79 -1.92 -18.62
C PRO A 26 -4.31 -1.58 -18.87
N ALA A 27 -3.57 -2.51 -19.45
CA ALA A 27 -2.19 -2.31 -19.81
C ALA A 27 -2.10 -1.09 -20.74
N LEU A 28 -1.77 0.09 -20.19
CA LEU A 28 -1.26 1.19 -20.97
C LEU A 28 0.16 0.80 -21.37
N ALA A 29 0.23 -0.02 -22.42
CA ALA A 29 1.43 -0.23 -23.19
C ALA A 29 1.94 1.14 -23.64
N GLY A 30 3.09 1.54 -23.09
CA GLY A 30 3.81 2.73 -23.52
C GLY A 30 3.30 4.04 -22.93
N SER A 31 3.83 4.43 -21.77
CA SER A 31 4.33 5.79 -21.54
C SER A 31 4.85 5.96 -20.11
N GLN A 32 6.10 6.41 -20.03
CA GLN A 32 6.73 7.17 -18.95
C GLN A 32 6.43 6.74 -17.51
N GLN A 33 7.47 6.19 -16.86
CA GLN A 33 7.68 6.22 -15.42
C GLN A 33 7.37 7.62 -14.88
N ARG A 34 6.14 7.83 -14.41
CA ARG A 34 5.78 9.01 -13.64
C ARG A 34 6.53 8.90 -12.31
N GLN A 35 7.46 9.81 -12.09
CA GLN A 35 8.08 10.01 -10.78
C GLN A 35 6.95 10.15 -9.74
N VAL A 36 6.85 9.18 -8.83
CA VAL A 36 5.96 9.23 -7.68
C VAL A 36 6.60 10.13 -6.64
N ASN A 37 6.44 11.44 -6.84
CA ASN A 37 6.77 12.44 -5.85
C ASN A 37 5.61 12.56 -4.85
N GLY A 38 5.81 12.04 -3.64
CA GLY A 38 5.00 12.41 -2.47
C GLY A 38 3.90 11.41 -2.10
N PHE A 39 3.67 11.33 -0.79
CA PHE A 39 2.59 10.59 -0.15
C PHE A 39 1.24 10.91 -0.81
N GLY A 40 0.53 9.88 -1.29
CA GLY A 40 -0.86 9.99 -1.76
C GLY A 40 -1.09 9.42 -3.16
N GLY A 41 -1.53 8.16 -3.25
CA GLY A 41 -2.27 7.68 -4.42
C GLY A 41 -1.71 6.45 -5.16
N SER A 42 -0.50 5.98 -4.89
CA SER A 42 -0.15 4.62 -5.36
C SER A 42 -0.69 3.64 -4.35
N GLY A 43 -1.68 2.82 -4.70
CA GLY A 43 -2.12 1.67 -3.90
C GLY A 43 -1.00 0.62 -3.78
N MET A 44 0.08 0.99 -3.10
CA MET A 44 1.28 0.21 -2.83
C MET A 44 1.68 0.37 -1.36
N PRO A 45 2.16 -0.69 -0.70
CA PRO A 45 2.61 -0.66 0.70
C PRO A 45 3.77 0.30 0.91
N LEU A 46 3.87 0.88 2.11
CA LEU A 46 4.93 1.82 2.45
C LEU A 46 6.29 1.11 2.44
N GLN A 47 7.28 1.66 1.75
CA GLN A 47 8.66 1.21 1.87
C GLN A 47 9.55 2.38 2.26
N LEU A 48 10.36 2.19 3.29
CA LEU A 48 11.30 3.18 3.78
C LEU A 48 12.72 2.73 3.48
N TRP A 49 13.50 3.64 2.93
CA TRP A 49 14.87 3.39 2.52
C TRP A 49 15.82 4.30 3.28
N ARG A 50 16.89 3.72 3.83
CA ARG A 50 18.03 4.47 4.38
C ARG A 50 19.20 4.36 3.42
N TYR A 51 19.82 5.49 3.08
CA TYR A 51 21.01 5.48 2.23
C TYR A 51 22.27 5.42 3.08
N GLY A 52 23.03 4.32 2.97
CA GLY A 52 24.27 4.08 3.71
C GLY A 52 25.46 3.76 2.81
N LEU A 53 26.58 3.38 3.43
CA LEU A 53 27.83 3.04 2.73
C LEU A 53 27.69 1.87 1.73
N THR A 54 26.74 0.98 1.97
CA THR A 54 26.46 -0.21 1.15
C THR A 54 25.31 0.01 0.14
N GLY A 55 24.73 1.21 0.09
CA GLY A 55 23.61 1.55 -0.79
C GLY A 55 22.29 1.79 -0.04
N PHE A 56 21.17 1.47 -0.68
CA PHE A 56 19.83 1.61 -0.09
C PHE A 56 19.48 0.36 0.73
N GLU A 57 19.16 0.57 1.99
CA GLU A 57 18.69 -0.45 2.93
C GLU A 57 17.20 -0.27 3.19
N ASP A 58 16.42 -1.34 3.13
CA ASP A 58 15.01 -1.33 3.52
C ASP A 58 14.92 -1.29 5.05
N VAL A 59 14.46 -0.17 5.58
CA VAL A 59 14.33 0.09 7.01
C VAL A 59 12.87 0.17 7.44
N THR A 60 11.95 -0.32 6.62
CA THR A 60 10.49 -0.17 6.87
C THR A 60 10.08 -0.70 8.24
N LEU A 61 10.65 -1.83 8.66
CA LEU A 61 10.32 -2.47 9.94
C LEU A 61 10.88 -1.73 11.16
N ASP A 62 11.87 -0.85 10.99
CA ASP A 62 12.40 0.01 12.05
C ASP A 62 11.41 1.14 12.43
N TYR A 63 10.39 1.40 11.60
CA TYR A 63 9.43 2.51 11.78
C TYR A 63 7.97 2.01 11.80
N PRO A 64 7.58 1.18 12.79
CA PRO A 64 6.21 0.64 12.87
C PRO A 64 5.14 1.73 12.97
N GLY A 65 5.46 2.89 13.57
CA GLY A 65 4.55 4.04 13.61
C GLY A 65 4.23 4.63 12.23
N ALA A 66 5.21 4.65 11.32
CA ALA A 66 5.00 5.13 9.95
C ALA A 66 4.18 4.13 9.13
N VAL A 67 4.44 2.83 9.29
CA VAL A 67 3.65 1.75 8.66
C VAL A 67 2.20 1.78 9.15
N TYR A 68 1.99 1.99 10.46
CA TYR A 68 0.66 2.15 11.02
C TYR A 68 -0.07 3.37 10.44
N ALA A 69 0.59 4.54 10.41
CA ALA A 69 0.00 5.75 9.85
C ALA A 69 -0.37 5.58 8.37
N HIS A 70 0.45 4.87 7.60
CA HIS A 70 0.16 4.56 6.20
C HIS A 70 -1.06 3.63 6.07
N ALA A 71 -1.11 2.54 6.83
CA ALA A 71 -2.28 1.65 6.86
C ALA A 71 -3.57 2.40 7.25
N PHE A 72 -3.49 3.28 8.24
CA PHE A 72 -4.62 4.11 8.65
C PHE A 72 -5.07 5.07 7.55
N ASN A 73 -4.12 5.70 6.82
CA ASN A 73 -4.43 6.55 5.68
C ASN A 73 -5.11 5.76 4.55
N MET A 74 -4.69 4.53 4.27
CA MET A 74 -5.37 3.66 3.28
C MET A 74 -6.81 3.36 3.70
N TRP A 75 -7.04 3.11 4.99
CA TRP A 75 -8.39 2.92 5.52
C TRP A 75 -9.26 4.17 5.38
N LEU A 76 -8.72 5.35 5.69
CA LEU A 76 -9.44 6.63 5.48
C LEU A 76 -9.72 6.89 4.01
N GLN A 77 -8.76 6.59 3.12
CA GLN A 77 -8.91 6.75 1.68
C GLN A 77 -10.03 5.85 1.14
N PHE A 78 -10.14 4.60 1.60
CA PHE A 78 -11.27 3.75 1.27
C PHE A 78 -12.62 4.41 1.59
N TRP A 79 -12.77 5.01 2.78
CA TRP A 79 -14.02 5.68 3.16
C TRP A 79 -14.32 6.92 2.34
N HIS A 80 -13.29 7.70 2.03
CA HIS A 80 -13.40 8.87 1.17
C HIS A 80 -13.88 8.45 -0.23
N ASP A 81 -13.19 7.49 -0.85
CA ASP A 81 -13.47 7.05 -2.21
C ASP A 81 -14.81 6.31 -2.31
N ARG A 82 -15.22 5.62 -1.25
CA ARG A 82 -16.55 4.98 -1.17
C ARG A 82 -17.68 5.99 -1.25
N ARG A 83 -17.54 7.16 -0.64
CA ARG A 83 -18.54 8.23 -0.73
C ARG A 83 -18.56 8.87 -2.13
N MET A 84 -17.39 8.98 -2.75
CA MET A 84 -17.21 9.59 -4.08
C MET A 84 -17.71 8.69 -5.23
N ILE A 85 -17.47 7.38 -5.17
CA ILE A 85 -17.96 6.41 -6.18
C ILE A 85 -19.49 6.38 -6.21
N LEU A 86 -20.13 6.48 -5.05
CA LEU A 86 -21.59 6.56 -4.96
C LEU A 86 -22.18 7.83 -5.57
N THR A 87 -21.36 8.84 -5.90
CA THR A 87 -21.83 10.17 -6.32
C THR A 87 -21.35 10.63 -7.69
N VAL A 88 -20.17 10.18 -8.19
CA VAL A 88 -19.55 10.80 -9.39
C VAL A 88 -18.85 9.82 -10.34
N TYR A 89 -18.32 8.67 -9.88
CA TYR A 89 -17.46 7.79 -10.71
C TYR A 89 -17.81 6.31 -10.56
N THR A 90 -18.01 5.61 -11.67
CA THR A 90 -18.40 4.18 -11.70
C THR A 90 -17.23 3.19 -11.83
N ASP A 91 -15.99 3.64 -12.08
CA ASP A 91 -14.89 2.75 -12.51
C ASP A 91 -13.62 2.79 -11.64
N VAL A 92 -13.71 3.29 -10.40
CA VAL A 92 -12.55 3.31 -9.49
C VAL A 92 -12.52 2.01 -8.68
N SER A 93 -11.58 1.12 -9.00
CA SER A 93 -11.35 -0.11 -8.22
C SER A 93 -10.71 0.20 -6.87
N MET A 94 -11.36 -0.20 -5.78
CA MET A 94 -10.84 -0.09 -4.40
C MET A 94 -9.85 -1.20 -4.02
N GLN A 95 -9.64 -2.17 -4.91
CA GLN A 95 -8.79 -3.33 -4.65
C GLN A 95 -7.34 -2.95 -4.30
N PRO A 96 -6.68 -1.98 -4.96
CA PRO A 96 -5.31 -1.59 -4.59
C PRO A 96 -5.21 -1.00 -3.17
N ILE A 97 -6.24 -0.28 -2.72
CA ILE A 97 -6.30 0.28 -1.36
C ILE A 97 -6.34 -0.85 -0.33
N TRP A 98 -7.20 -1.84 -0.56
CA TRP A 98 -7.32 -2.99 0.32
C TRP A 98 -6.07 -3.85 0.37
N ALA A 99 -5.45 -4.05 -0.79
CA ALA A 99 -4.21 -4.81 -0.89
C ALA A 99 -3.08 -4.13 -0.11
N THR A 100 -2.95 -2.81 -0.28
CA THR A 100 -1.97 -1.99 0.45
C THR A 100 -2.19 -2.02 1.95
N TYR A 101 -3.42 -1.78 2.37
CA TYR A 101 -3.82 -1.82 3.77
C TYR A 101 -3.43 -3.16 4.42
N LEU A 102 -3.74 -4.28 3.77
CA LEU A 102 -3.42 -5.60 4.30
C LEU A 102 -1.92 -5.85 4.38
N ALA A 103 -1.16 -5.51 3.34
CA ALA A 103 0.29 -5.66 3.35
C ALA A 103 0.97 -4.90 4.50
N ASP A 104 0.54 -3.66 4.78
CA ASP A 104 1.03 -2.95 5.96
C ASP A 104 0.60 -3.61 7.27
N LYS A 105 -0.62 -4.16 7.33
CA LYS A 105 -1.08 -4.94 8.49
C LYS A 105 -0.25 -6.20 8.72
N TYR A 106 0.20 -6.89 7.66
CA TYR A 106 1.12 -8.03 7.79
C TYR A 106 2.46 -7.62 8.39
N ARG A 107 3.05 -6.52 7.93
CA ARG A 107 4.30 -5.99 8.50
C ARG A 107 4.20 -5.62 9.97
N LEU A 108 3.01 -5.24 10.41
CA LEU A 108 2.74 -4.91 11.82
C LEU A 108 2.41 -6.14 12.67
N GLY A 109 2.38 -7.35 12.12
CA GLY A 109 1.90 -8.54 12.81
C GLY A 109 0.39 -8.51 13.12
N GLN A 110 -0.36 -7.67 12.39
CA GLN A 110 -1.80 -7.42 12.58
C GLN A 110 -2.65 -8.01 11.45
N ALA A 111 -2.16 -9.07 10.80
CA ALA A 111 -2.80 -9.65 9.62
C ALA A 111 -4.26 -10.06 9.89
N GLU A 112 -4.52 -10.74 11.02
CA GLU A 112 -5.85 -11.23 11.36
C GLU A 112 -6.89 -10.11 11.47
N SER A 113 -6.61 -9.08 12.26
CA SER A 113 -7.50 -7.91 12.40
C SER A 113 -7.62 -7.12 11.10
N GLY A 114 -6.55 -7.08 10.30
CA GLY A 114 -6.57 -6.57 8.94
C GLY A 114 -7.60 -7.28 8.07
N TRP A 115 -7.56 -8.62 8.02
CA TRP A 115 -8.48 -9.43 7.24
C TRP A 115 -9.93 -9.29 7.68
N GLN A 116 -10.18 -9.27 8.99
CA GLN A 116 -11.53 -9.06 9.53
C GLN A 116 -12.14 -7.75 9.00
N ILE A 117 -11.35 -6.66 9.00
CA ILE A 117 -11.79 -5.35 8.49
C ILE A 117 -12.07 -5.41 6.99
N VAL A 118 -11.16 -5.97 6.18
CA VAL A 118 -11.35 -6.04 4.72
C VAL A 118 -12.57 -6.90 4.37
N GLN A 119 -12.71 -8.07 5.02
CA GLN A 119 -13.83 -8.99 4.78
C GLN A 119 -15.18 -8.40 5.16
N ALA A 120 -15.24 -7.61 6.24
CA ALA A 120 -16.45 -6.94 6.68
C ALA A 120 -16.90 -5.81 5.73
N ASN A 121 -15.96 -5.20 5.00
CA ASN A 121 -16.21 -3.99 4.21
C ASN A 121 -16.21 -4.19 2.69
N TYR A 122 -15.55 -5.22 2.16
CA TYR A 122 -15.58 -5.55 0.74
C TYR A 122 -16.88 -6.29 0.37
N ARG A 123 -17.75 -5.62 -0.40
CA ARG A 123 -19.10 -6.09 -0.75
C ARG A 123 -19.35 -6.21 -2.26
N ALA A 124 -18.31 -6.09 -3.08
CA ALA A 124 -18.44 -6.24 -4.52
C ALA A 124 -18.73 -7.71 -4.92
N ALA A 125 -19.30 -7.90 -6.11
CA ALA A 125 -19.74 -9.20 -6.61
C ALA A 125 -18.57 -10.19 -6.81
N ASP A 126 -17.37 -9.68 -7.07
CA ASP A 126 -16.14 -10.43 -7.29
C ASP A 126 -15.42 -10.82 -5.97
N ARG A 127 -16.07 -10.70 -4.81
CA ARG A 127 -15.48 -10.87 -3.46
C ARG A 127 -14.59 -12.10 -3.30
N GLU A 128 -15.06 -13.27 -3.75
CA GLU A 128 -14.30 -14.52 -3.61
C GLU A 128 -13.03 -14.51 -4.47
N GLU A 129 -13.16 -14.10 -5.73
CA GLU A 129 -12.06 -13.97 -6.66
C GLU A 129 -11.04 -12.93 -6.18
N PHE A 130 -11.52 -11.78 -5.71
CA PHE A 130 -10.70 -10.73 -5.13
C PHE A 130 -9.88 -11.25 -3.94
N PHE A 131 -10.50 -11.92 -2.97
CA PHE A 131 -9.77 -12.44 -1.81
C PHE A 131 -8.80 -13.56 -2.16
N SER A 132 -9.13 -14.40 -3.14
CA SER A 132 -8.22 -15.43 -3.64
C SER A 132 -6.95 -14.78 -4.23
N ARG A 133 -7.13 -13.85 -5.17
CA ARG A 133 -6.02 -13.13 -5.81
C ARG A 133 -5.22 -12.29 -4.82
N LEU A 134 -5.88 -11.69 -3.83
CA LEU A 134 -5.21 -10.92 -2.79
C LEU A 134 -4.31 -11.76 -1.90
N ARG A 135 -4.75 -12.95 -1.48
CA ARG A 135 -3.89 -13.89 -0.75
C ARG A 135 -2.70 -14.30 -1.59
N GLN A 136 -2.93 -14.70 -2.84
CA GLN A 136 -1.86 -15.07 -3.76
C GLN A 136 -0.84 -13.93 -3.88
N ARG A 137 -1.32 -12.69 -4.05
CA ARG A 137 -0.41 -11.54 -4.20
C ARG A 137 0.44 -11.29 -2.95
N LEU A 138 -0.15 -11.44 -1.77
CA LEU A 138 0.59 -11.32 -0.50
C LEU A 138 1.67 -12.40 -0.35
N VAL A 139 1.40 -13.62 -0.83
CA VAL A 139 2.41 -14.71 -0.88
C VAL A 139 3.53 -14.37 -1.86
N GLU A 140 3.19 -14.02 -3.11
CA GLU A 140 4.18 -13.69 -4.15
C GLU A 140 5.12 -12.53 -3.76
N THR A 141 4.62 -11.62 -2.94
CA THR A 141 5.36 -10.44 -2.49
C THR A 141 6.06 -10.63 -1.14
N GLY A 142 5.90 -11.79 -0.51
CA GLY A 142 6.55 -12.16 0.75
C GLY A 142 5.97 -11.49 1.99
N TYR A 143 4.72 -11.02 1.94
CA TYR A 143 4.00 -10.48 3.11
C TYR A 143 3.27 -11.58 3.88
N LEU A 144 2.91 -12.66 3.19
CA LEU A 144 2.31 -13.86 3.73
C LEU A 144 3.24 -15.04 3.43
N GLU A 145 3.58 -15.82 4.46
CA GLU A 145 4.33 -17.08 4.34
C GLU A 145 3.42 -18.27 4.01
#